data_AF-A0A4U1FHA2-F1
#
_entry.id   AF-A0A4U1FHA2-F1
#
_cell.length_a   1.000
_cell.length_b   1.000
_cell.length_c   1.000
_cell.angle_alpha   90.00
_cell.angle_beta   90.00
_cell.angle_gamma   90.00
#
_symmetry.space_group_name_H-M   'P 1'
#
loop_
_entity.id
_entity.type
_entity.pdbx_description
1 polymer ?
#
loop_
_entity_poly.entity_id
_entity_poly.type
_entity_poly.pdbx_seq_one_letter_code
_entity_poly.pdbx_strand_id
1 'polypeptide(L)'
;MPAGLLYEGVSKEPLHYSGASAAQSTVLHAFDEFLGVRHSKESTDFLHRMRDYMPPSHRAFIEEIHSAPSLRDHILSSGNSQLLTAYNQCVEALAALRSYHLAMVTKYLITAAPKAKGRKTSHLPEPPQALEERGTGGTAVVRFLKSVRDKTIEAILH
;
A
#
# COMPACT_ATOMS: atom_id res chain seq x y z
N MET A 1 18.83 10.92 2.33
CA MET A 1 19.53 11.15 3.61
C MET A 1 19.85 9.80 4.26
N PRO A 2 21.00 9.17 3.95
CA PRO A 2 21.31 7.81 4.42
C PRO A 2 21.37 7.68 5.94
N ALA A 3 21.89 8.72 6.62
CA ALA A 3 22.00 8.75 8.07
C ALA A 3 20.68 9.08 8.80
N GLY A 4 19.59 9.39 8.10
CA GLY A 4 18.36 9.93 8.72
C GLY A 4 18.40 11.45 8.87
N LEU A 5 17.40 12.02 9.55
CA LEU A 5 17.28 13.46 9.84
C LEU A 5 17.45 13.69 11.33
N LEU A 6 18.38 14.58 11.71
CA LEU A 6 18.49 15.05 13.09
C LEU A 6 17.40 16.09 13.36
N TYR A 7 16.55 15.81 14.34
CA TYR A 7 15.57 16.76 14.84
C TYR A 7 16.18 17.54 16.00
N GLU A 8 16.84 18.66 15.70
CA GLU A 8 17.55 19.50 16.68
C GLU A 8 16.62 19.89 17.84
N GLY A 9 17.12 19.76 19.07
CA GLY A 9 16.35 20.01 20.30
C GLY A 9 15.35 18.91 20.68
N VAL A 10 15.13 17.91 19.81
CA VAL A 10 14.19 16.79 20.05
C VAL A 10 14.92 15.46 20.20
N SER A 11 15.86 15.16 19.30
CA SER A 11 16.65 13.92 19.32
C SER A 11 18.14 14.22 19.27
N LYS A 12 18.93 13.43 20.01
CA LYS A 12 20.40 13.47 19.95
C LYS A 12 20.96 12.66 18.76
N GLU A 13 20.17 11.73 18.25
CA GLU A 13 20.54 10.87 17.12
C GLU A 13 19.63 11.15 15.91
N PRO A 14 20.14 11.02 14.68
CA PRO A 14 19.32 11.09 13.49
C PRO A 14 18.21 10.03 13.48
N LEU A 15 17.02 10.42 13.05
CA LEU A 15 15.85 9.54 12.97
C LEU A 15 15.50 9.20 11.52
N HIS A 16 15.06 7.97 11.28
CA HIS A 16 14.58 7.50 9.98
C HIS A 16 13.07 7.40 9.97
N TYR A 17 12.44 8.14 9.06
CA TYR A 17 11.02 8.06 8.79
C TYR A 17 10.79 7.79 7.30
N SER A 18 9.79 6.97 7.01
CA SER A 18 9.34 6.73 5.63
C SER A 18 8.75 8.02 5.05
N GLY A 19 9.01 8.24 3.76
CA GLY A 19 8.30 9.27 3.01
C GLY A 19 6.83 8.92 2.85
N ALA A 20 6.03 9.93 2.49
CA ALA A 20 4.60 9.75 2.26
C ALA A 20 4.33 8.72 1.16
N SER A 21 3.34 7.85 1.37
CA SER A 21 2.91 6.89 0.35
C SER A 21 1.43 6.52 0.50
N ALA A 22 0.81 6.01 -0.57
CA ALA A 22 -0.57 5.53 -0.55
C ALA A 22 -0.79 4.40 0.47
N ALA A 23 0.27 3.70 0.90
CA ALA A 23 0.19 2.66 1.92
C ALA A 23 -0.08 3.22 3.32
N GLN A 24 -0.09 4.54 3.52
CA GLN A 24 -0.53 5.19 4.76
C GLN A 24 -2.04 5.52 4.74
N SER A 25 -2.76 5.17 3.67
CA SER A 25 -4.20 5.38 3.56
C SER A 25 -4.99 4.38 4.41
N THR A 26 -5.71 4.87 5.42
CA THR A 26 -6.59 4.05 6.26
C THR A 26 -7.63 3.28 5.44
N VAL A 27 -8.16 3.89 4.37
CA VAL A 27 -9.23 3.30 3.56
C VAL A 27 -8.83 1.97 2.93
N LEU A 28 -7.62 1.88 2.37
CA LEU A 28 -7.15 0.65 1.73
C LEU A 28 -6.96 -0.49 2.73
N HIS A 29 -6.49 -0.17 3.94
CA HIS A 29 -6.33 -1.15 5.01
C HIS A 29 -7.69 -1.61 5.55
N ALA A 30 -8.64 -0.69 5.73
CA ALA A 30 -9.97 -1.01 6.21
C ALA A 30 -10.69 -1.98 5.25
N PHE A 31 -10.61 -1.76 3.93
CA PHE A 31 -11.16 -2.70 2.96
C PHE A 31 -10.45 -4.04 2.94
N ASP A 32 -9.12 -4.07 3.10
CA ASP A 32 -8.38 -5.33 3.18
C ASP A 32 -8.80 -6.16 4.39
N GLU A 33 -8.89 -5.54 5.58
CA GLU A 33 -9.34 -6.24 6.79
C GLU A 33 -10.81 -6.68 6.65
N PHE A 34 -11.69 -5.78 6.20
CA PHE A 34 -13.12 -6.06 6.09
C PHE A 34 -13.43 -7.19 5.10
N LEU A 35 -12.77 -7.20 3.94
CA LEU A 35 -12.91 -8.24 2.92
C LEU A 35 -12.05 -9.47 3.23
N GLY A 36 -11.24 -9.46 4.29
CA GLY A 36 -10.37 -10.59 4.66
C GLY A 36 -9.27 -10.89 3.63
N VAL A 37 -8.74 -9.86 2.95
CA VAL A 37 -7.63 -10.00 1.99
C VAL A 37 -6.34 -10.27 2.75
N ARG A 38 -5.71 -11.42 2.48
CA ARG A 38 -4.44 -11.81 3.13
C ARG A 38 -3.26 -11.57 2.21
N HIS A 39 -2.39 -10.64 2.60
CA HIS A 39 -1.19 -10.30 1.83
C HIS A 39 -0.01 -11.23 2.12
N SER A 40 1.04 -11.18 1.27
CA SER A 40 2.31 -11.86 1.57
C SER A 40 2.94 -11.29 2.85
N LYS A 41 3.76 -12.08 3.54
CA LYS A 41 4.43 -11.65 4.78
C LYS A 41 5.16 -10.31 4.61
N GLU A 42 5.91 -10.16 3.52
CA GLU A 42 6.68 -8.94 3.24
C GLU A 42 5.77 -7.72 3.04
N SER A 43 4.64 -7.91 2.36
CA SER A 43 3.66 -6.85 2.12
C SER A 43 2.91 -6.49 3.41
N THR A 44 2.53 -7.48 4.21
CA THR A 44 1.92 -7.30 5.54
C THR A 44 2.85 -6.53 6.47
N ASP A 45 4.12 -6.93 6.59
CA ASP A 45 5.09 -6.25 7.45
C ASP A 45 5.25 -4.78 7.05
N PHE A 46 5.26 -4.49 5.74
CA PHE A 46 5.32 -3.11 5.26
C PHE A 46 4.03 -2.33 5.56
N LEU A 47 2.87 -2.89 5.26
CA LEU A 47 1.57 -2.27 5.51
C LEU A 47 1.36 -1.99 7.00
N HIS A 48 1.71 -2.93 7.89
CA HIS A 48 1.61 -2.72 9.33
C HIS A 48 2.50 -1.57 9.81
N ARG A 49 3.74 -1.47 9.33
CA ARG A 49 4.59 -0.29 9.61
C ARG A 49 3.97 1.01 9.10
N MET A 50 3.20 0.99 8.01
CA MET A 50 2.53 2.20 7.52
C MET A 50 1.36 2.64 8.40
N ARG A 51 0.79 1.76 9.23
CA ARG A 51 -0.18 2.15 10.27
C ARG A 51 0.44 3.08 11.32
N ASP A 52 1.77 3.02 11.51
CA ASP A 52 2.48 3.94 12.41
C ASP A 52 2.39 5.42 11.99
N TYR A 53 2.09 5.65 10.71
CA TYR A 53 1.96 6.97 10.11
C TYR A 53 0.50 7.42 9.98
N MET A 54 -0.45 6.65 10.52
CA MET A 54 -1.87 7.01 10.57
C MET A 54 -2.24 7.65 11.91
N PRO A 55 -3.27 8.53 11.95
CA PRO A 55 -3.83 9.01 13.21
C PRO A 55 -4.24 7.84 14.14
N PRO A 56 -4.09 7.96 15.47
CA PRO A 56 -4.39 6.86 16.40
C PRO A 56 -5.81 6.31 16.26
N SER A 57 -6.81 7.18 16.09
CA SER A 57 -8.21 6.76 15.89
C SER A 57 -8.42 5.94 14.62
N HIS A 58 -7.67 6.23 13.55
CA HIS A 58 -7.76 5.50 12.29
C HIS A 58 -7.12 4.11 12.40
N ARG A 59 -6.03 3.99 13.16
CA ARG A 59 -5.44 2.69 13.45
C ARG A 59 -6.39 1.84 14.29
N ALA A 60 -6.95 2.42 15.35
CA ALA A 60 -7.92 1.75 16.21
C ALA A 60 -9.11 1.22 15.40
N PHE A 61 -9.62 2.01 14.45
CA PHE A 61 -10.69 1.57 13.54
C PHE A 61 -10.32 0.34 12.70
N ILE A 62 -9.08 0.27 12.17
CA ILE A 62 -8.63 -0.89 11.40
C ILE A 62 -8.53 -2.14 12.30
N GLU A 63 -7.99 -1.99 13.52
CA GLU A 63 -7.89 -3.09 14.48
C GLU A 63 -9.28 -3.58 14.95
N GLU A 64 -10.26 -2.67 15.06
CA GLU A 64 -11.65 -3.02 15.36
C GLU A 64 -12.23 -3.92 14.26
N ILE A 65 -12.07 -3.54 12.97
CA ILE A 65 -12.47 -4.38 11.84
C ILE A 65 -11.78 -5.75 11.89
N HIS A 66 -10.47 -5.77 12.16
CA HIS A 66 -9.70 -7.01 12.25
C HIS A 66 -10.21 -7.96 13.35
N SER A 67 -10.63 -7.40 14.48
CA SER A 67 -11.16 -8.16 15.63
C SER A 67 -12.61 -8.62 15.46
N ALA A 68 -13.33 -8.07 14.49
CA ALA A 68 -14.73 -8.40 14.23
C ALA A 68 -14.87 -9.80 13.61
N PRO A 69 -16.06 -10.42 13.68
CA PRO A 69 -16.32 -11.67 12.97
C PRO A 69 -16.02 -11.55 11.47
N SER A 70 -15.36 -12.58 10.92
CA SER A 70 -14.94 -12.62 9.52
C SER A 70 -16.15 -12.57 8.57
N LEU A 71 -16.26 -11.48 7.81
CA LEU A 71 -17.25 -11.37 6.74
C LEU A 71 -17.07 -12.50 5.74
N ARG A 72 -15.83 -12.77 5.32
CA ARG A 72 -15.51 -13.81 4.33
C ARG A 72 -16.03 -15.19 4.77
N ASP A 73 -15.85 -15.54 6.03
CA ASP A 73 -16.32 -16.83 6.56
C ASP A 73 -17.85 -16.86 6.69
N HIS A 74 -18.46 -15.73 7.07
CA HIS A 74 -19.91 -15.58 7.05
C HIS A 74 -20.49 -15.83 5.64
N ILE A 75 -19.93 -15.19 4.61
CA ILE A 75 -20.37 -15.37 3.21
C ILE A 75 -20.25 -16.84 2.79
N LEU A 76 -19.11 -17.50 3.05
CA LEU A 76 -18.88 -18.91 2.73
C LEU A 76 -19.86 -19.85 3.44
N SER A 77 -20.17 -19.58 4.71
CA SER A 77 -21.10 -20.40 5.49
C SER A 77 -22.58 -20.15 5.15
N SER A 78 -22.91 -19.01 4.54
CA SER A 78 -24.30 -18.60 4.30
C SER A 78 -25.01 -19.41 3.22
N GLY A 79 -24.28 -19.99 2.26
CA GLY A 79 -24.85 -20.61 1.06
C GLY A 79 -25.65 -19.64 0.16
N ASN A 80 -25.57 -18.33 0.41
CA ASN A 80 -26.35 -17.33 -0.30
C ASN A 80 -25.58 -16.78 -1.51
N SER A 81 -26.06 -17.10 -2.72
CA SER A 81 -25.41 -16.71 -3.98
C SER A 81 -25.41 -15.20 -4.24
N GLN A 82 -26.41 -14.47 -3.73
CA GLN A 82 -26.47 -13.01 -3.86
C GLN A 82 -25.40 -12.35 -2.99
N LEU A 83 -25.24 -12.83 -1.75
CA LEU A 83 -24.19 -12.36 -0.84
C LEU A 83 -22.78 -12.67 -1.39
N LEU A 84 -22.58 -13.88 -1.93
CA LEU A 84 -21.35 -14.27 -2.60
C LEU A 84 -21.01 -13.33 -3.77
N THR A 85 -22.01 -13.04 -4.60
CA THR A 85 -21.85 -12.14 -5.76
C THR A 85 -21.50 -10.73 -5.32
N ALA A 86 -22.22 -10.18 -4.33
CA ALA A 86 -21.95 -8.83 -3.81
C ALA A 86 -20.55 -8.72 -3.19
N TYR A 87 -20.13 -9.72 -2.42
CA TYR A 87 -18.77 -9.78 -1.87
C TYR A 87 -17.71 -9.80 -2.99
N ASN A 88 -17.89 -10.66 -4.01
CA ASN A 88 -16.94 -10.75 -5.12
C ASN A 88 -16.85 -9.44 -5.91
N GLN A 89 -17.98 -8.73 -6.12
CA GLN A 89 -17.98 -7.40 -6.75
C GLN A 89 -17.15 -6.37 -5.96
N CYS A 90 -17.18 -6.41 -4.63
CA CYS A 90 -16.33 -5.55 -3.81
C CYS A 90 -14.83 -5.89 -3.98
N VAL A 91 -14.48 -7.18 -3.97
CA VAL A 91 -13.09 -7.64 -4.18
C VAL A 91 -12.59 -7.25 -5.57
N GLU A 92 -13.42 -7.42 -6.61
CA GLU A 92 -13.12 -7.03 -7.98
C GLU A 92 -12.92 -5.51 -8.12
N ALA A 93 -13.76 -4.71 -7.48
CA ALA A 93 -13.60 -3.25 -7.48
C ALA A 93 -12.28 -2.81 -6.83
N LEU A 94 -11.88 -3.46 -5.72
CA LEU A 94 -10.60 -3.20 -5.07
C LEU A 94 -9.42 -3.65 -5.95
N ALA A 95 -9.52 -4.79 -6.62
CA ALA A 95 -8.52 -5.26 -7.57
C ALA A 95 -8.38 -4.34 -8.79
N ALA A 96 -9.49 -3.79 -9.30
CA ALA A 96 -9.51 -2.82 -10.37
C ALA A 96 -8.83 -1.51 -9.96
N LEU A 97 -9.10 -1.01 -8.76
CA LEU A 97 -8.42 0.16 -8.19
C LEU A 97 -6.90 -0.08 -8.12
N ARG A 98 -6.46 -1.23 -7.61
CA ARG A 98 -5.03 -1.59 -7.50
C ARG A 98 -4.36 -1.72 -8.87
N SER A 99 -5.07 -2.28 -9.85
CA SER A 99 -4.59 -2.38 -11.23
C SER A 99 -4.41 -1.00 -11.86
N TYR A 100 -5.38 -0.10 -11.68
CA TYR A 100 -5.28 1.28 -12.14
C TYR A 100 -4.15 2.03 -11.45
N HIS A 101 -3.99 1.87 -10.14
CA HIS A 101 -2.89 2.47 -9.38
C HIS A 101 -1.52 2.00 -9.87
N LEU A 102 -1.35 0.71 -10.18
CA LEU A 102 -0.12 0.19 -10.78
C LEU A 102 0.17 0.82 -12.16
N ALA A 103 -0.86 1.00 -13.00
CA ALA A 103 -0.72 1.69 -14.28
C ALA A 103 -0.30 3.16 -14.09
N MET A 104 -0.90 3.85 -13.11
CA MET A 104 -0.54 5.21 -12.75
C MET A 104 0.92 5.33 -12.29
N VAL A 105 1.36 4.47 -11.39
CA VAL A 105 2.77 4.45 -10.93
C VAL A 105 3.71 4.14 -12.10
N THR A 106 3.35 3.22 -12.99
CA THR A 106 4.14 2.91 -14.19
C THR A 106 4.29 4.13 -15.10
N LYS A 107 3.21 4.88 -15.33
CA LYS A 107 3.21 6.07 -16.18
C LYS A 107 3.99 7.23 -15.57
N TYR A 108 3.74 7.54 -14.30
CA TYR A 108 4.22 8.77 -13.66
C TYR A 108 5.53 8.62 -12.89
N LEU A 109 5.93 7.41 -12.52
CA LEU A 109 7.22 7.16 -11.86
C LEU A 109 8.19 6.45 -12.81
N ILE A 110 7.82 5.25 -13.26
CA ILE A 110 8.75 4.38 -14.01
C ILE A 110 9.05 4.94 -15.42
N THR A 111 8.02 5.37 -16.14
CA THR A 111 8.19 5.88 -17.53
C THR A 111 8.66 7.34 -17.56
N ALA A 112 8.35 8.12 -16.52
CA ALA A 112 8.70 9.54 -16.46
C ALA A 112 10.16 9.78 -15.99
N ALA A 113 10.68 8.94 -15.09
CA ALA A 113 12.02 9.12 -14.51
C ALA A 113 13.15 9.15 -15.57
N PRO A 114 13.20 8.23 -16.56
CA PRO A 114 14.23 8.28 -17.61
C PRO A 114 14.11 9.50 -18.54
N LYS A 115 12.87 9.94 -18.82
CA LYS A 115 12.60 11.11 -19.69
C LYS A 115 13.04 12.43 -19.07
N ALA A 116 13.06 12.52 -17.73
CA ALA A 116 13.61 13.67 -17.02
C ALA A 116 15.15 13.70 -17.05
N LYS A 117 15.82 12.55 -17.04
CA LYS A 117 17.28 12.45 -17.18
C LYS A 117 17.78 12.90 -18.55
N GLY A 118 17.07 12.58 -19.63
CA GLY A 118 17.44 12.95 -21.01
C GLY A 118 17.29 14.44 -21.36
N ARG A 119 16.79 15.29 -20.45
CA ARG A 119 16.45 16.70 -20.71
C ARG A 119 17.31 17.71 -19.94
N LYS A 120 18.41 17.28 -19.32
CA LYS A 120 19.19 18.14 -18.42
C LYS A 120 20.04 19.19 -19.14
N THR A 121 19.58 20.44 -19.04
CA THR A 121 20.39 21.69 -19.10
C THR A 121 20.53 22.34 -17.71
N SER A 122 20.31 21.63 -16.60
CA SER A 122 20.29 22.23 -15.25
C SER A 122 21.23 21.56 -14.25
N HIS A 123 21.92 22.40 -13.48
CA HIS A 123 22.86 22.08 -12.38
C HIS A 123 22.20 21.48 -11.11
N LEU A 124 21.01 20.89 -11.22
CA LEU A 124 20.33 20.29 -10.07
C LEU A 124 20.87 18.87 -9.81
N PRO A 125 21.11 18.51 -8.54
CA PRO A 125 21.58 17.17 -8.16
C PRO A 125 20.62 16.10 -8.69
N GLU A 126 21.18 14.99 -9.17
CA GLU A 126 20.38 13.88 -9.67
C GLU A 126 19.44 13.32 -8.60
N PRO A 127 18.20 12.95 -8.97
CA PRO A 127 17.39 12.11 -8.10
C PRO A 127 18.19 10.84 -7.77
N PRO A 128 18.25 10.42 -6.50
CA PRO A 128 18.95 9.20 -6.13
C PRO A 128 18.43 8.02 -6.97
N GLN A 129 19.33 7.20 -7.53
CA GLN A 129 18.96 5.93 -8.21
C GLN A 129 18.03 5.05 -7.35
N ALA A 130 18.11 5.19 -6.01
CA ALA A 130 17.21 4.55 -5.06
C ALA A 130 15.71 4.84 -5.32
N LEU A 131 15.33 5.99 -5.92
CA LEU A 131 13.94 6.29 -6.30
C LEU A 131 13.46 5.56 -7.57
N GLU A 132 14.39 5.09 -8.42
CA GLU A 132 14.05 4.31 -9.62
C GLU A 132 13.68 2.86 -9.25
N GLU A 133 14.25 2.35 -8.15
CA GLU A 133 13.97 1.01 -7.64
C GLU A 133 13.02 0.97 -6.44
N ARG A 134 13.00 2.02 -5.61
CA ARG A 134 12.16 2.12 -4.41
C ARG A 134 11.21 3.32 -4.47
N GLY A 135 9.94 3.09 -4.16
CA GLY A 135 8.96 4.17 -3.97
C GLY A 135 9.30 5.05 -2.77
N THR A 136 8.57 6.16 -2.61
CA THR A 136 8.75 7.12 -1.50
C THR A 136 8.56 6.50 -0.11
N GLY A 137 7.75 5.45 -0.01
CA GLY A 137 7.59 4.64 1.21
C GLY A 137 8.75 3.69 1.49
N GLY A 138 9.71 3.51 0.57
CA GLY A 138 10.92 2.70 0.74
C GLY A 138 10.85 1.27 0.16
N THR A 139 9.78 0.90 -0.53
CA THR A 139 9.57 -0.45 -1.11
C THR A 139 9.91 -0.54 -2.59
N ALA A 140 10.29 -1.73 -3.07
CA ALA A 140 10.31 -2.04 -4.50
C ALA A 140 8.90 -1.92 -5.11
N VAL A 141 8.57 -0.73 -5.63
CA VAL A 141 7.19 -0.26 -5.78
C VAL A 141 6.35 -1.14 -6.69
N VAL A 142 6.89 -1.55 -7.84
CA VAL A 142 6.17 -2.40 -8.81
C VAL A 142 5.92 -3.79 -8.24
N ARG A 143 6.91 -4.38 -7.55
CA ARG A 143 6.78 -5.72 -6.94
C ARG A 143 5.72 -5.70 -5.85
N PHE A 144 5.78 -4.71 -4.96
CA PHE A 144 4.81 -4.54 -3.89
C PHE A 144 3.38 -4.34 -4.42
N LEU A 145 3.19 -3.42 -5.37
CA LEU A 145 1.87 -3.13 -5.93
C LEU A 145 1.27 -4.33 -6.68
N LYS A 146 2.09 -5.10 -7.42
CA LYS A 146 1.65 -6.36 -8.04
C LYS A 146 1.24 -7.37 -6.99
N SER A 147 2.07 -7.58 -5.96
CA SER A 147 1.77 -8.53 -4.88
C SER A 147 0.45 -8.23 -4.18
N VAL A 148 0.22 -6.97 -3.79
CA VAL A 148 -1.03 -6.55 -3.12
C VAL A 148 -2.24 -6.72 -4.04
N ARG A 149 -2.12 -6.36 -5.34
CA ARG A 149 -3.19 -6.60 -6.33
C ARG A 149 -3.49 -8.09 -6.47
N ASP A 150 -2.48 -8.92 -6.67
CA ASP A 150 -2.65 -10.35 -6.94
C ASP A 150 -3.30 -11.05 -5.73
N LYS A 151 -2.88 -10.69 -4.51
CA LYS A 151 -3.51 -11.17 -3.26
C LYS A 151 -4.97 -10.72 -3.09
N THR A 152 -5.35 -9.59 -3.69
CA THR A 152 -6.76 -9.18 -3.75
C THR A 152 -7.56 -10.10 -4.66
N ILE A 153 -7.02 -10.41 -5.83
CA ILE A 153 -7.68 -11.28 -6.82
C ILE A 153 -7.86 -12.69 -6.25
N GLU A 154 -6.86 -13.20 -5.53
CA GLU A 154 -6.93 -14.48 -4.83
C GLU A 154 -8.01 -14.53 -3.72
N ALA A 155 -8.55 -13.39 -3.28
CA ALA A 155 -9.59 -13.33 -2.27
C ALA A 155 -11.01 -13.54 -2.84
N ILE A 156 -11.16 -13.58 -4.17
CA ILE A 156 -12.43 -13.92 -4.84
C ILE A 156 -12.84 -15.34 -4.45
N LEU A 157 -14.12 -15.53 -4.15
CA LEU A 157 -14.70 -16.81 -3.76
C LEU A 157 -15.34 -17.53 -4.96
N HIS A 158 -15.32 -18.86 -4.91
CA HIS A 158 -15.87 -19.77 -5.93
C HIS A 158 -16.90 -20.71 -5.33
#